data_AF-A0AAW6W921-F1
#
_entry.id   AF-A0AAW6W921-F1
#
_cell.length_a   1.000
_cell.length_b   1.000
_cell.length_c   1.000
_cell.angle_alpha   90.00
_cell.angle_beta   90.00
_cell.angle_gamma   90.00
#
_symmetry.space_group_name_H-M   'P 1'
#
loop_
_entity.id
_entity.type
_entity.pdbx_description
1 polymer ?
#
loop_
_entity_poly.entity_id
_entity_poly.type
_entity_poly.pdbx_seq_one_letter_code
_entity_poly.pdbx_strand_id
1 'polypeptide(L)' 'MKHTFWKNKKNGKVYEILGEGIDCTNIRDGVKVFIYQPLDRREEYFVREQEEFYEKFEKILK' A
#
# COMPACT_ATOMS: atom_id res chain seq x y z
N MET A 1 -8.01 1.92 -13.42
CA MET A 1 -6.65 1.92 -12.83
C MET A 1 -6.11 0.50 -12.93
N LYS A 2 -4.81 0.30 -13.21
CA LYS A 2 -4.24 -1.06 -13.26
C LYS A 2 -4.09 -1.56 -11.82
N HIS A 3 -4.76 -2.65 -11.49
CA HIS A 3 -4.59 -3.34 -10.20
C HIS A 3 -3.15 -3.86 -10.12
N THR A 4 -2.40 -3.44 -9.11
CA THR A 4 -1.04 -3.95 -8.85
C THR A 4 -1.04 -4.74 -7.56
N PHE A 5 -0.45 -5.94 -7.62
CA PHE A 5 -0.31 -6.83 -6.48
C PHE A 5 1.10 -6.77 -5.91
N TRP A 6 1.18 -6.78 -4.58
CA TRP A 6 2.42 -6.59 -3.84
C TRP A 6 2.50 -7.59 -2.70
N LYS A 7 3.67 -8.20 -2.52
CA LYS A 7 3.94 -9.12 -1.41
C LYS A 7 4.69 -8.39 -0.31
N ASN A 8 4.24 -8.52 0.93
CA ASN A 8 4.99 -8.01 2.07
C ASN A 8 6.20 -8.92 2.34
N LYS A 9 7.40 -8.34 2.41
CA LYS A 9 8.66 -9.07 2.58
C LYS A 9 8.77 -9.78 3.93
N LYS A 10 8.09 -9.29 4.98
CA LYS A 10 8.15 -9.82 6.35
C LYS A 10 7.22 -11.02 6.57
N ASN A 11 5.95 -10.89 6.20
CA ASN A 11 4.94 -11.91 6.49
C ASN A 11 4.50 -12.74 5.26
N GLY A 12 4.98 -12.38 4.06
CA GLY A 12 4.68 -13.07 2.82
C GLY A 12 3.26 -12.90 2.28
N LYS A 13 2.40 -12.12 2.95
CA LYS A 13 1.02 -11.87 2.52
C LYS A 13 0.97 -10.97 1.28
N VAL A 14 -0.07 -11.15 0.48
CA VAL A 14 -0.28 -10.40 -0.76
C VAL A 14 -1.37 -9.35 -0.57
N TYR A 15 -1.09 -8.17 -1.10
CA TYR A 15 -1.91 -6.99 -1.01
C TYR A 15 -2.14 -6.40 -2.39
N GLU A 16 -3.22 -5.64 -2.52
CA GLU A 16 -3.61 -4.92 -3.72
C GLU A 16 -3.62 -3.43 -3.42
N ILE A 17 -2.97 -2.62 -4.26
CA ILE A 17 -3.07 -1.15 -4.19
C ILE A 17 -4.38 -0.74 -4.83
N LEU A 18 -5.18 0.01 -4.08
CA LEU A 18 -6.49 0.51 -4.49
C LEU A 18 -6.42 1.96 -4.97
N GLY A 19 -5.48 2.73 -4.43
CA GLY A 19 -5.30 4.13 -4.80
C GLY A 19 -4.10 4.78 -4.13
N GLU A 20 -3.88 6.04 -4.50
CA GLU A 20 -2.86 6.92 -3.97
C GLU A 20 -3.52 8.13 -3.31
N GLY A 21 -2.89 8.67 -2.27
CA GLY A 21 -3.36 9.85 -1.57
C GLY A 21 -2.21 10.73 -1.11
N ILE A 22 -2.56 11.90 -0.59
CA ILE A 22 -1.65 12.82 0.10
C ILE A 22 -2.14 12.92 1.54
N ASP A 23 -1.25 12.66 2.49
CA ASP A 23 -1.50 12.87 3.91
C ASP A 23 -1.69 14.37 4.15
N CYS A 24 -2.85 14.73 4.71
CA CYS A 24 -3.25 16.11 5.00
C CYS A 24 -3.10 16.49 6.48
N THR A 25 -2.44 15.65 7.28
CA THR A 25 -2.16 15.98 8.68
C THR A 25 -1.08 17.04 8.77
N ASN A 26 -1.25 18.05 9.63
CA ASN A 26 -0.32 19.20 9.75
C ASN A 26 1.16 18.82 9.97
N ILE A 27 1.45 17.62 10.47
CA ILE A 27 2.81 17.13 10.76
C ILE A 27 3.42 16.39 9.56
N ARG A 28 2.58 15.88 8.65
CA ARG A 28 2.97 15.05 7.50
C ARG A 28 2.37 15.58 6.20
N ASP A 29 2.06 16.88 6.17
CA ASP A 29 1.41 17.53 5.05
C ASP A 29 2.27 17.36 3.79
N GLY A 30 1.64 16.85 2.73
CA GLY A 30 2.31 16.60 1.45
C GLY A 30 2.94 15.21 1.30
N VAL A 31 2.93 14.35 2.33
CA VAL A 31 3.48 12.99 2.22
C VAL A 31 2.56 12.11 1.38
N LYS A 32 3.13 11.48 0.33
CA LYS A 32 2.38 10.56 -0.53
C LYS A 32 2.16 9.23 0.17
N VAL A 33 0.94 8.73 0.10
CA VAL A 33 0.55 7.45 0.69
C VAL A 33 -0.12 6.54 -0.33
N PHE A 34 -0.05 5.23 -0.08
CA PHE A 34 -0.86 4.21 -0.73
C PHE A 34 -2.03 3.82 0.15
N ILE A 35 -3.18 3.60 -0.47
CA ILE A 35 -4.32 2.91 0.12
C ILE A 35 -4.33 1.50 -0.48
N TYR A 36 -4.26 0.49 0.37
CA TYR A 36 -4.12 -0.90 -0.06
C TYR A 36 -4.88 -1.84 0.86
N GLN A 37 -5.22 -3.03 0.36
CA GLN A 37 -5.97 -4.05 1.11
C GLN A 37 -5.30 -5.42 0.97
N PRO A 38 -5.45 -6.32 1.95
CA PRO A 38 -4.98 -7.69 1.86
C PRO A 38 -5.93 -8.51 0.97
N LEU A 39 -5.38 -9.45 0.19
CA LEU A 39 -6.23 -10.29 -0.67
C LEU A 39 -7.11 -11.28 0.10
N ASP A 40 -6.69 -11.69 1.30
CA ASP A 40 -7.44 -12.60 2.18
C ASP A 40 -8.53 -11.91 3.00
N ARG A 41 -8.53 -10.55 3.10
CA ARG A 41 -9.50 -9.79 3.89
C ARG A 41 -9.86 -8.44 3.22
N ARG A 42 -10.73 -8.48 2.22
CA ARG A 42 -11.10 -7.31 1.40
C ARG A 42 -11.92 -6.22 2.12
N GLU A 43 -12.28 -6.44 3.39
CA GLU A 43 -12.97 -5.47 4.24
C GLU A 43 -11.98 -4.55 4.99
N GLU A 44 -10.68 -4.90 5.01
CA GLU A 44 -9.64 -4.16 5.74
C GLU A 44 -8.85 -3.24 4.80
N TYR A 45 -8.80 -1.94 5.13
CA TYR A 45 -8.01 -0.96 4.39
C TYR A 45 -6.83 -0.49 5.21
N PHE A 46 -5.67 -0.42 4.57
CA PHE A 46 -4.44 0.07 5.16
C PHE A 46 -3.92 1.27 4.38
N VAL A 47 -3.27 2.17 5.12
CA VAL A 47 -2.58 3.33 4.57
C VAL A 47 -1.12 3.27 4.97
N ARG A 48 -0.22 3.58 4.03
CA ARG A 48 1.22 3.66 4.29
C ARG A 48 1.87 4.67 3.36
N GLU A 49 2.91 5.33 3.86
CA GLU A 49 3.78 6.19 3.05
C GLU A 49 4.36 5.40 1.87
N GLN A 50 4.42 6.02 0.69
CA GLN A 50 4.84 5.30 -0.53
C GLN A 50 6.29 4.77 -0.42
N GLU A 51 7.20 5.57 0.15
CA GLU A 51 8.61 5.18 0.34
C GLU A 51 8.72 3.95 1.26
N GLU A 52 8.09 4.01 2.44
CA GLU A 52 8.07 2.90 3.38
C GLU A 52 7.41 1.64 2.78
N PHE A 53 6.41 1.83 1.92
CA PHE A 53 5.78 0.72 1.22
C PHE A 53 6.76 0.04 0.24
N TYR A 54 7.50 0.79 -0.57
CA TYR A 54 8.48 0.21 -1.49
C TYR A 54 9.63 -0.53 -0.77
N GLU A 55 10.01 -0.08 0.42
CA GLU A 55 10.99 -0.79 1.25
C GLU A 55 10.45 -2.14 1.75
N LYS A 56 9.19 -2.18 2.18
CA LYS A 56 8.60 -3.35 2.85
C LYS A 56 7.94 -4.36 1.92
N PHE A 57 7.66 -3.96 0.68
CA PHE A 57 6.91 -4.77 -0.27
C PHE A 57 7.66 -4.97 -1.58
N GLU A 58 7.36 -6.06 -2.26
CA GLU A 58 7.86 -6.37 -3.60
C GLU A 58 6.69 -6.51 -4.57
N LYS A 59 6.81 -5.93 -5.76
CA LYS A 59 5.77 -5.99 -6.78
C LYS A 59 5.73 -7.38 -7.39
N ILE A 60 4.54 -7.97 -7.46
CA ILE A 60 4.34 -9.25 -8.14
C ILE A 60 3.81 -8.93 -9.54
N LEU A 61 4.54 -9.33 -10.57
CA LEU A 61 4.04 -9.33 -11.94
C LEU A 61 3.04 -10.48 -12.07
N LYS A 62 1.79 -10.16 -12.40
CA LYS A 62 0.78 -11.12 -12.83
C LYS A 62 0.46 -10.86 -14.29
#